data_AF-A0A267E063-F1
#
_entry.id   AF-A0A267E063-F1
#
_cell.length_a   1.000
_cell.length_b   1.000
_cell.length_c   1.000
_cell.angle_alpha   90.00
_cell.angle_beta   90.00
_cell.angle_gamma   90.00
#
_symmetry.space_group_name_H-M   'P 1'
#
loop_
_entity.id
_entity.type
_entity.pdbx_description
1 polymer ?
#
loop_
_entity_poly.entity_id
_entity_poly.type
_entity_poly.pdbx_seq_one_letter_code
_entity_poly.pdbx_strand_id
1 'polypeptide(L)'
;MCFFIYPPCPPSRPLKRSLKKCSGSRSVFFYTTSVDESLVLYKGRLGFKQYIPTKRARYGIKVYCACESETGYLFNFRVHATPEENRRFALDPQSGNLSFSEKIVVELCQDLLDQGYRIFADKWFGSYRLAMYLLDRDTHLTCTIRADRGVPIELRQLNVPPNDVGFMRKGAVLAAKIVERKESGLKTLYLLDTKEAASKVPVRRIARGGAAAAVQKCRSALSYNRCMGGVDRMDGHMQPYQPARKTRKWFLKLGLHLCLQMVRNAWIVYCKCGGRKVFVKFLEASIREFVQSTGMSRRRAAAAAQAFGQVSPHFPMRIAARESQPRPTKRCRVCY
;
A
#
# COMPACT_ATOMS: atom_id res chain seq x y z
N MET A 1 -6.41 -28.46 -6.00
CA MET A 1 -5.17 -27.76 -6.40
C MET A 1 -5.04 -26.47 -5.62
N CYS A 2 -4.37 -26.54 -4.48
CA CYS A 2 -4.02 -25.40 -3.64
C CYS A 2 -2.86 -24.64 -4.31
N PHE A 3 -3.17 -23.54 -4.99
CA PHE A 3 -2.14 -22.58 -5.38
C PHE A 3 -1.75 -21.77 -4.15
N PHE A 4 -0.70 -22.22 -3.46
CA PHE A 4 0.04 -21.39 -2.53
C PHE A 4 0.54 -20.17 -3.30
N ILE A 5 -0.08 -19.02 -3.05
CA ILE A 5 0.53 -17.74 -3.39
C ILE A 5 1.54 -17.49 -2.28
N TYR A 6 2.71 -18.09 -2.44
CA TYR A 6 3.95 -17.53 -1.92
C TYR A 6 4.34 -16.40 -2.89
N PRO A 7 4.11 -15.11 -2.59
CA PRO A 7 5.11 -14.14 -2.96
C PRO A 7 6.17 -14.22 -1.85
N PRO A 8 7.31 -14.80 -2.18
CA PRO A 8 8.47 -14.00 -1.95
C PRO A 8 9.36 -14.08 -3.18
N CYS A 9 9.15 -13.15 -4.11
CA CYS A 9 10.31 -12.34 -4.41
C CYS A 9 10.13 -11.04 -3.62
N PRO A 10 10.52 -10.98 -2.32
CA PRO A 10 11.12 -9.75 -1.84
C PRO A 10 12.20 -9.41 -2.87
N PRO A 11 12.55 -8.14 -3.13
CA PRO A 11 13.72 -7.84 -3.94
C PRO A 11 14.82 -8.78 -3.46
N SER A 12 15.20 -9.71 -4.35
CA SER A 12 16.09 -10.80 -4.02
C SER A 12 17.28 -10.15 -3.33
N ARG A 13 17.84 -10.75 -2.28
CA ARG A 13 19.06 -10.24 -1.61
C ARG A 13 20.08 -9.58 -2.58
N PRO A 14 20.26 -10.06 -3.84
CA PRO A 14 21.02 -9.33 -4.86
C PRO A 14 20.50 -7.93 -5.28
N LEU A 15 19.20 -7.66 -5.45
CA LEU A 15 18.71 -6.31 -5.78
C LEU A 15 18.90 -5.32 -4.61
N LYS A 16 18.76 -5.80 -3.37
CA LYS A 16 19.03 -5.03 -2.13
C LYS A 16 20.51 -4.65 -1.99
N ARG A 17 21.43 -5.56 -2.37
CA ARG A 17 22.88 -5.28 -2.44
C ARG A 17 23.26 -4.43 -3.65
N SER A 18 22.61 -4.60 -4.80
CA SER A 18 22.91 -3.82 -6.01
C SER A 18 22.53 -2.35 -5.84
N LEU A 19 21.42 -2.05 -5.14
CA LEU A 19 21.04 -0.66 -4.81
C LEU A 19 21.92 -0.02 -3.73
N LYS A 20 22.60 -0.80 -2.87
CA LYS A 20 23.64 -0.32 -1.95
C LYS A 20 25.03 -0.23 -2.62
N LYS A 21 25.32 -1.06 -3.64
CA LYS A 21 26.61 -1.09 -4.36
C LYS A 21 26.71 -0.11 -5.53
N CYS A 22 25.60 0.19 -6.21
CA CYS A 22 25.59 1.18 -7.30
C CYS A 22 25.70 2.64 -6.82
N SER A 23 25.64 2.90 -5.51
CA SER A 23 25.76 4.24 -4.95
C SER A 23 26.84 4.27 -3.87
N GLY A 24 28.08 4.51 -4.30
CA GLY A 24 29.22 4.84 -3.42
C GLY A 24 29.03 6.07 -2.53
N SER A 25 27.89 6.77 -2.63
CA SER A 25 27.46 7.79 -1.68
C SER A 25 25.99 8.11 -1.97
N ARG A 26 25.15 8.18 -0.92
CA ARG A 26 23.70 8.48 -0.91
C ARG A 26 22.78 7.25 -0.97
N SER A 27 22.20 6.95 0.19
CA SER A 27 21.03 6.11 0.39
C SER A 27 19.95 6.51 -0.62
N VAL A 28 19.55 5.59 -1.50
CA VAL A 28 18.53 5.81 -2.54
C VAL A 28 17.13 6.02 -1.92
N PHE A 29 16.95 5.82 -0.62
CA PHE A 29 15.66 5.95 0.07
C PHE A 29 15.75 6.98 1.19
N PHE A 30 14.79 7.92 1.22
CA PHE A 30 14.59 8.77 2.39
C PHE A 30 14.24 7.89 3.61
N TYR A 31 14.64 8.34 4.80
CA TYR A 31 14.44 7.63 6.08
C TYR A 31 12.97 7.60 6.56
N THR A 32 12.00 7.84 5.68
CA THR A 32 10.57 7.98 6.01
C THR A 32 9.71 7.03 5.19
N THR A 33 8.91 6.22 5.88
CA THR A 33 8.03 5.21 5.28
C THR A 33 6.61 5.40 5.77
N SER A 34 5.64 5.37 4.88
CA SER A 34 4.21 5.35 5.18
C SER A 34 3.65 3.95 5.06
N VAL A 35 2.88 3.52 6.05
CA VAL A 35 2.14 2.26 6.06
C VAL A 35 0.65 2.55 6.03
N ASP A 36 -0.01 2.02 5.01
CA ASP A 36 -1.46 2.15 4.83
C ASP A 36 -1.99 1.02 3.93
N GLU A 37 -3.28 1.05 3.64
CA GLU A 37 -3.97 0.13 2.75
C GLU A 37 -4.25 0.69 1.36
N SER A 38 -4.08 -0.17 0.36
CA SER A 38 -4.57 -0.01 -1.01
C SER A 38 -5.70 -1.00 -1.29
N LEU A 39 -6.55 -0.69 -2.28
CA LEU A 39 -7.67 -1.53 -2.68
C LEU A 39 -7.66 -1.78 -4.19
N VAL A 40 -7.27 -2.98 -4.59
CA VAL A 40 -7.28 -3.40 -6.00
C VAL A 40 -8.71 -3.77 -6.39
N LEU A 41 -9.33 -2.94 -7.23
CA LEU A 41 -10.73 -3.09 -7.67
C LEU A 41 -11.02 -4.52 -8.17
N TYR A 42 -11.93 -5.23 -7.51
CA TYR A 42 -12.39 -6.54 -7.96
C TYR A 42 -13.81 -6.81 -7.46
N LYS A 43 -14.73 -7.07 -8.39
CA LYS A 43 -16.17 -7.27 -8.08
C LYS A 43 -16.62 -8.74 -8.20
N GLY A 44 -15.77 -9.65 -8.65
CA GLY A 44 -16.13 -11.06 -8.83
C GLY A 44 -16.34 -11.81 -7.51
N ARG A 45 -16.63 -13.12 -7.61
CA ARG A 45 -16.71 -14.02 -6.46
C ARG A 45 -15.30 -14.28 -5.92
N LEU A 46 -15.07 -13.95 -4.65
CA LEU A 46 -13.81 -14.13 -3.95
C LEU A 46 -14.08 -14.04 -2.44
N GLY A 47 -13.64 -15.04 -1.67
CA GLY A 47 -13.97 -15.17 -0.24
C GLY A 47 -13.40 -14.08 0.66
N PHE A 48 -12.26 -13.48 0.28
CA PHE A 48 -11.60 -12.43 1.07
C PHE A 48 -11.72 -11.02 0.44
N LYS A 49 -12.66 -10.84 -0.50
CA LYS A 49 -12.98 -9.53 -1.07
C LYS A 49 -13.49 -8.58 0.03
N GLN A 50 -12.93 -7.38 0.09
CA GLN A 50 -13.29 -6.37 1.06
C GLN A 50 -14.20 -5.29 0.46
N TYR A 51 -15.08 -4.75 1.30
CA TYR A 51 -15.84 -3.54 1.01
C TYR A 51 -15.32 -2.38 1.87
N ILE A 52 -14.78 -1.35 1.23
CA ILE A 52 -14.24 -0.15 1.89
C ILE A 52 -14.91 1.08 1.26
N PRO A 53 -15.95 1.65 1.88
CA PRO A 53 -16.78 2.68 1.27
C PRO A 53 -16.01 3.97 0.96
N THR A 54 -14.95 4.26 1.73
CA THR A 54 -14.11 5.45 1.59
C THR A 54 -13.16 5.39 0.38
N LYS A 55 -12.84 4.21 -0.13
CA LYS A 55 -11.95 4.06 -1.31
C LYS A 55 -12.77 4.09 -2.60
N ARG A 56 -12.24 4.72 -3.65
CA ARG A 56 -12.91 4.89 -4.96
C ARG A 56 -13.43 3.57 -5.55
N ALA A 57 -12.68 2.48 -5.40
CA ALA A 57 -13.06 1.16 -5.92
C ALA A 57 -14.27 0.54 -5.19
N ARG A 58 -14.46 0.89 -3.91
CA ARG A 58 -15.42 0.34 -2.93
C ARG A 58 -15.31 -1.16 -2.66
N TYR A 59 -15.21 -2.00 -3.69
CA TYR A 59 -15.04 -3.44 -3.59
C TYR A 59 -13.74 -3.89 -4.23
N GLY A 60 -12.96 -4.68 -3.52
CA GLY A 60 -11.71 -5.18 -4.07
C GLY A 60 -10.91 -6.09 -3.17
N ILE A 61 -9.68 -6.34 -3.59
CA ILE A 61 -8.67 -7.07 -2.83
C ILE A 61 -7.90 -6.02 -2.03
N LYS A 62 -8.02 -6.09 -0.70
CA LYS A 62 -7.28 -5.20 0.19
C LYS A 62 -5.81 -5.63 0.24
N VAL A 63 -4.91 -4.67 0.10
CA VAL A 63 -3.46 -4.88 0.17
C VAL A 63 -2.89 -3.88 1.17
N TYR A 64 -2.16 -4.37 2.16
CA TYR A 64 -1.38 -3.53 3.06
C TYR A 64 -0.05 -3.19 2.40
N CYS A 65 0.35 -1.93 2.41
CA CYS A 65 1.50 -1.43 1.68
C CYS A 65 2.39 -0.61 2.62
N ALA A 66 3.71 -0.82 2.52
CA ALA A 66 4.72 0.10 3.04
C ALA A 66 5.35 0.83 1.86
N CYS A 67 5.18 2.15 1.81
CA CYS A 67 5.67 3.00 0.73
C CYS A 67 6.64 4.06 1.26
N GLU A 68 7.69 4.36 0.50
CA GLU A 68 8.54 5.52 0.79
C GLU A 68 7.70 6.80 0.69
N SER A 69 7.81 7.65 1.73
CA SER A 69 6.86 8.71 2.00
C SER A 69 6.84 9.84 0.97
N GLU A 70 7.86 10.04 0.13
CA GLU A 70 7.89 11.17 -0.81
C GLU A 70 7.51 10.74 -2.23
N THR A 71 8.06 9.63 -2.70
CA THR A 71 7.92 9.12 -4.06
C THR A 71 6.76 8.15 -4.25
N GLY A 72 6.30 7.52 -3.16
CA GLY A 72 5.34 6.41 -3.22
C GLY A 72 5.96 5.11 -3.76
N TYR A 73 7.28 4.95 -3.62
CA TYR A 73 7.96 3.68 -3.94
C TYR A 73 7.43 2.58 -3.03
N LEU A 74 6.84 1.52 -3.60
CA LEU A 74 6.33 0.40 -2.83
C LEU A 74 7.50 -0.46 -2.35
N PHE A 75 7.80 -0.42 -1.06
CA PHE A 75 8.87 -1.19 -0.45
C PHE A 75 8.46 -2.64 -0.21
N ASN A 76 7.32 -2.83 0.43
CA ASN A 76 6.78 -4.15 0.77
C ASN A 76 5.25 -4.10 0.78
N PHE A 77 4.61 -5.25 0.58
CA PHE A 77 3.16 -5.37 0.64
C PHE A 77 2.70 -6.73 1.11
N ARG A 78 1.50 -6.79 1.70
CA ARG A 78 0.82 -8.02 2.08
C ARG A 78 -0.64 -7.98 1.67
N VAL A 79 -1.08 -9.04 1.00
CA VAL A 79 -2.46 -9.18 0.55
C VAL A 79 -3.31 -9.64 1.73
N HIS A 80 -4.38 -8.92 2.02
CA HIS A 80 -5.36 -9.39 2.99
C HIS A 80 -6.10 -10.60 2.40
N ALA A 81 -5.99 -11.74 3.09
CA ALA A 81 -6.54 -13.01 2.66
C ALA A 81 -7.59 -13.52 3.67
N THR A 82 -7.68 -14.84 3.88
CA THR A 82 -8.59 -15.43 4.88
C THR A 82 -8.07 -15.20 6.31
N PRO A 83 -8.92 -15.31 7.35
CA PRO A 83 -8.47 -15.20 8.74
C PRO A 83 -7.32 -16.14 9.11
N GLU A 84 -7.27 -17.35 8.54
CA GLU A 84 -6.22 -18.34 8.75
C GLU A 84 -4.88 -17.84 8.20
N GLU A 85 -4.87 -17.32 6.97
CA GLU A 85 -3.67 -16.78 6.35
C GLU A 85 -3.22 -15.47 7.01
N ASN A 86 -4.16 -14.60 7.35
CA ASN A 86 -3.88 -13.34 8.04
C ASN A 86 -3.31 -13.58 9.45
N ARG A 87 -3.68 -14.68 10.13
CA ARG A 87 -3.09 -15.07 11.43
C ARG A 87 -1.60 -15.43 11.33
N ARG A 88 -1.10 -15.73 10.13
CA ARG A 88 0.33 -15.99 9.88
C ARG A 88 1.14 -14.71 9.71
N PHE A 89 0.51 -13.53 9.72
CA PHE A 89 1.23 -12.26 9.65
C PHE A 89 2.07 -12.04 10.91
N ALA A 90 3.28 -11.52 10.69
CA ALA A 90 4.36 -11.39 11.67
C ALA A 90 4.67 -12.69 12.43
N LEU A 91 5.65 -13.43 11.91
CA LEU A 91 6.23 -14.61 12.57
C LEU A 91 7.28 -14.24 13.63
N ASP A 92 7.51 -12.96 13.91
CA ASP A 92 8.48 -12.54 14.92
C ASP A 92 7.99 -12.94 16.33
N PRO A 93 8.70 -13.84 17.05
CA PRO A 93 8.32 -14.22 18.41
C PRO A 93 8.26 -13.03 19.37
N GLN A 94 9.05 -11.98 19.14
CA GLN A 94 9.04 -10.77 19.99
C GLN A 94 7.84 -9.87 19.73
N SER A 95 7.10 -10.07 18.64
CA SER A 95 5.87 -9.36 18.33
C SER A 95 4.62 -9.97 19.00
N GLY A 96 4.79 -10.95 19.90
CA GLY A 96 3.70 -11.73 20.50
C GLY A 96 2.59 -10.89 21.15
N ASN A 97 2.95 -9.79 21.80
CA ASN A 97 2.01 -8.88 22.49
C ASN A 97 1.32 -7.86 21.57
N LEU A 98 1.65 -7.85 20.28
CA LEU A 98 1.05 -6.97 19.28
C LEU A 98 -0.23 -7.59 18.69
N SER A 99 -1.22 -6.74 18.48
CA SER A 99 -2.44 -7.03 17.73
C SER A 99 -2.16 -7.23 16.25
N PHE A 100 -3.15 -7.79 15.54
CA PHE A 100 -3.06 -8.03 14.10
C PHE A 100 -2.65 -6.80 13.28
N SER A 101 -3.21 -5.63 13.57
CA SER A 101 -2.89 -4.40 12.82
C SER A 101 -1.47 -3.92 13.09
N GLU A 102 -1.00 -4.02 14.32
CA GLU A 102 0.37 -3.66 14.72
C GLU A 102 1.40 -4.62 14.08
N LYS A 103 1.09 -5.92 14.05
CA LYS A 103 1.90 -6.96 13.40
C LYS A 103 2.11 -6.72 11.90
N ILE A 104 1.09 -6.20 11.21
CA ILE A 104 1.24 -5.82 9.79
C ILE A 104 2.35 -4.78 9.60
N VAL A 105 2.44 -3.77 10.48
CA VAL A 105 3.48 -2.74 10.39
C VAL A 105 4.86 -3.37 10.55
N VAL A 106 5.02 -4.23 11.57
CA VAL A 106 6.28 -4.92 11.85
C VAL A 106 6.71 -5.79 10.67
N GLU A 107 5.80 -6.58 10.10
CA GLU A 107 6.13 -7.45 8.97
C GLU A 107 6.48 -6.65 7.70
N LEU A 108 5.70 -5.62 7.37
CA LEU A 108 5.97 -4.80 6.19
C LEU A 108 7.31 -4.06 6.30
N CYS A 109 7.68 -3.65 7.52
CA CYS A 109 8.87 -2.86 7.80
C CYS A 109 10.01 -3.68 8.39
N GLN A 110 9.96 -5.02 8.40
CA GLN A 110 10.97 -5.88 9.05
C GLN A 110 12.41 -5.57 8.59
N ASP A 111 12.59 -5.34 7.29
CA ASP A 111 13.87 -4.98 6.68
C ASP A 111 14.32 -3.51 6.94
N LEU A 112 13.47 -2.70 7.56
CA LEU A 112 13.71 -1.29 7.93
C LEU A 112 13.95 -1.11 9.43
N LEU A 113 13.73 -2.16 10.23
CA LEU A 113 14.02 -2.14 11.66
C LEU A 113 15.52 -1.98 11.90
N ASP A 114 15.88 -1.50 13.10
CA ASP A 114 17.24 -1.31 13.60
C ASP A 114 18.13 -0.37 12.79
N GLN A 115 17.52 0.56 12.04
CA GLN A 115 18.22 1.42 11.09
C GLN A 115 17.85 2.91 11.25
N GLY A 116 17.15 3.29 12.32
CA GLY A 116 16.74 4.66 12.60
C GLY A 116 15.64 5.20 11.68
N TYR A 117 14.97 4.34 10.89
CA TYR A 117 13.88 4.75 10.01
C TYR A 117 12.69 5.29 10.81
N ARG A 118 11.91 6.16 10.17
CA ARG A 118 10.67 6.70 10.71
C ARG A 118 9.45 6.20 9.95
N ILE A 119 8.60 5.46 10.64
CA ILE A 119 7.35 4.90 10.14
C ILE A 119 6.21 5.85 10.45
N PHE A 120 5.38 6.12 9.45
CA PHE A 120 4.14 6.86 9.53
C PHE A 120 2.98 5.92 9.29
N ALA A 121 2.00 5.91 10.19
CA ALA A 121 0.89 4.98 10.09
C ALA A 121 -0.43 5.62 10.56
N ASP A 122 -1.52 5.09 10.04
CA ASP A 122 -2.86 5.54 10.39
C ASP A 122 -3.28 5.09 11.81
N LYS A 123 -4.48 5.51 12.22
CA LYS A 123 -5.08 5.17 13.52
C LYS A 123 -5.39 3.67 13.73
N TRP A 124 -5.58 2.92 12.65
CA TRP A 124 -5.88 1.50 12.72
C TRP A 124 -4.62 0.68 13.02
N PHE A 125 -3.47 1.13 12.52
CA PHE A 125 -2.17 0.53 12.83
C PHE A 125 -1.60 1.00 14.18
N GLY A 126 -1.78 2.28 14.54
CA GLY A 126 -1.08 2.91 15.65
C GLY A 126 -1.54 2.51 17.06
N SER A 127 -0.58 2.43 17.98
CA SER A 127 -0.77 2.32 19.43
C SER A 127 0.50 2.67 20.20
N TYR A 128 0.37 2.86 21.52
CA TYR A 128 1.52 2.99 22.42
C TYR A 128 2.41 1.74 22.46
N ARG A 129 1.82 0.53 22.40
CA ARG A 129 2.60 -0.73 22.42
C ARG A 129 3.48 -0.88 21.18
N LEU A 130 2.94 -0.53 20.01
CA LEU A 130 3.70 -0.51 18.77
C LEU A 130 4.82 0.54 18.82
N ALA A 131 4.54 1.72 19.39
CA ALA A 131 5.55 2.77 19.56
C ALA A 131 6.73 2.30 20.41
N MET A 132 6.46 1.61 21.52
CA MET A 132 7.50 1.02 22.38
C MET A 132 8.29 -0.07 21.65
N TYR A 133 7.60 -1.02 21.02
CA TYR A 133 8.27 -2.11 20.28
C TYR A 133 9.21 -1.57 19.19
N LEU A 134 8.78 -0.55 18.43
CA LEU A 134 9.62 0.03 17.38
C LEU A 134 10.81 0.81 17.97
N LEU A 135 10.61 1.51 19.09
CA LEU A 135 11.68 2.21 19.80
C LEU A 135 12.77 1.25 20.28
N ASP A 136 12.39 0.08 20.83
CA ASP A 136 13.32 -0.96 21.27
C ASP A 136 14.12 -1.55 20.09
N ARG A 137 13.65 -1.35 18.85
CA ARG A 137 14.25 -1.81 17.59
C ARG A 137 14.82 -0.64 16.77
N ASP A 138 15.33 0.39 17.45
CA ASP A 138 15.90 1.63 16.86
C ASP A 138 15.10 2.16 15.65
N THR A 139 13.77 2.22 15.80
CA THR A 139 12.85 2.61 14.73
C THR A 139 11.81 3.56 15.30
N HIS A 140 11.59 4.69 14.63
CA HIS A 140 10.68 5.72 15.12
C HIS A 140 9.28 5.56 14.53
N LEU A 141 8.25 5.88 15.32
CA LEU A 141 6.86 5.87 14.90
C LEU A 141 6.26 7.28 15.00
N THR A 142 5.47 7.64 14.01
CA THR A 142 4.57 8.80 14.07
C THR A 142 3.22 8.40 13.52
N CYS A 143 2.23 8.28 14.38
CA CYS A 143 0.91 7.79 13.99
C CYS A 143 -0.19 8.58 14.65
N THR A 144 -1.31 8.71 13.93
CA THR A 144 -2.56 9.04 14.63
C THR A 144 -2.99 7.80 15.42
N ILE A 145 -3.65 7.99 16.56
CA ILE A 145 -4.14 6.86 17.36
C ILE A 145 -5.56 7.09 17.84
N ARG A 146 -6.24 6.00 18.16
CA ARG A 146 -7.52 6.06 18.87
C ARG A 146 -7.27 6.33 20.37
N ALA A 147 -8.24 6.96 21.03
CA ALA A 147 -8.16 7.33 22.44
C ALA A 147 -7.90 6.14 23.39
N ASP A 148 -8.41 4.97 23.01
CA ASP A 148 -8.30 3.69 23.73
C ASP A 148 -6.97 2.96 23.52
N ARG A 149 -6.04 3.50 22.71
CA ARG A 149 -4.79 2.82 22.31
C ARG A 149 -3.52 3.43 22.92
N GLY A 150 -3.60 3.78 24.20
CA GLY A 150 -2.46 4.26 24.98
C GLY A 150 -2.32 5.78 25.06
N VAL A 151 -3.42 6.52 24.86
CA VAL A 151 -3.48 7.94 25.23
C VAL A 151 -3.67 8.06 26.75
N PRO A 152 -2.82 8.82 27.47
CA PRO A 152 -3.00 9.09 28.90
C PRO A 152 -4.39 9.67 29.22
N ILE A 153 -4.97 9.29 30.37
CA ILE A 153 -6.30 9.77 30.79
C ILE A 153 -6.26 11.29 30.99
N GLU A 154 -5.18 11.78 31.59
CA GLU A 154 -4.92 13.18 31.88
C GLU A 154 -4.90 13.99 30.58
N LEU A 155 -4.24 13.47 29.53
CA LEU A 155 -4.23 14.11 28.20
C LEU A 155 -5.63 14.11 27.58
N ARG A 156 -6.42 13.04 27.75
CA ARG A 156 -7.79 12.97 27.23
C ARG A 156 -8.70 13.98 27.91
N GLN A 157 -8.55 14.18 29.22
CA GLN A 157 -9.35 15.10 30.03
C GLN A 157 -8.87 16.56 29.93
N LEU A 158 -7.62 16.79 29.53
CA LEU A 158 -7.06 18.13 29.38
C LEU A 158 -7.94 19.02 28.48
N ASN A 159 -8.38 20.16 28.99
CA ASN A 159 -9.16 21.12 28.20
C ASN A 159 -8.23 21.89 27.25
N VAL A 160 -8.28 21.56 25.96
CA VAL A 160 -7.45 22.17 24.92
C VAL A 160 -8.32 23.12 24.09
N PRO A 161 -7.97 24.41 23.98
CA PRO A 161 -8.71 25.36 23.17
C PRO A 161 -8.85 24.93 21.70
N PRO A 162 -9.91 25.38 21.00
CA PRO A 162 -10.04 25.12 19.56
C PRO A 162 -8.84 25.63 18.77
N ASN A 163 -8.38 24.81 17.82
CA ASN A 163 -7.19 25.02 17.00
C ASN A 163 -5.86 25.01 17.78
N ASP A 164 -5.84 24.37 18.95
CA ASP A 164 -4.64 24.22 19.76
C ASP A 164 -4.27 22.74 20.01
N VAL A 165 -3.13 22.53 20.66
CA VAL A 165 -2.55 21.23 21.00
C VAL A 165 -2.10 21.19 22.46
N GLY A 166 -2.49 20.11 23.14
CA GLY A 166 -1.93 19.69 24.43
C GLY A 166 -0.95 18.54 24.24
N PHE A 167 0.08 18.46 25.09
CA PHE A 167 1.12 17.43 25.02
C PHE A 167 1.29 16.71 26.36
N MET A 168 1.65 15.45 26.30
CA MET A 168 2.21 14.69 27.42
C MET A 168 3.32 13.78 26.91
N ARG A 169 4.36 13.56 27.72
CA ARG A 169 5.51 12.75 27.34
C ARG A 169 5.83 11.72 28.41
N LYS A 170 6.12 10.48 27.99
CA LYS A 170 6.66 9.41 28.82
C LYS A 170 7.92 8.87 28.15
N GLY A 171 9.09 9.20 28.69
CA GLY A 171 10.38 8.88 28.08
C GLY A 171 10.49 9.41 26.65
N ALA A 172 10.80 8.53 25.69
CA ALA A 172 10.92 8.89 24.29
C ALA A 172 9.57 9.12 23.57
N VAL A 173 8.45 8.65 24.13
CA VAL A 173 7.12 8.72 23.48
C VAL A 173 6.39 10.01 23.86
N LEU A 174 6.10 10.83 22.85
CA LEU A 174 5.27 12.02 22.94
C LEU A 174 3.84 11.71 22.49
N ALA A 175 2.86 12.07 23.32
CA ALA A 175 1.45 12.07 22.96
C ALA A 175 0.95 13.51 22.79
N ALA A 176 0.19 13.75 21.72
CA ALA A 176 -0.41 15.05 21.44
C ALA A 176 -1.93 14.91 21.28
N LYS A 177 -2.69 15.77 21.97
CA LYS A 177 -4.13 15.98 21.76
C LYS A 177 -4.31 17.26 20.96
N ILE A 178 -4.78 17.12 19.73
CA ILE A 178 -5.00 18.24 18.80
C ILE A 178 -6.50 18.46 18.68
N VAL A 179 -6.96 19.69 18.95
CA VAL A 179 -8.36 20.08 18.79
C VAL A 179 -8.46 21.03 17.62
N GLU A 180 -9.21 20.68 16.58
CA GLU A 180 -9.43 21.53 15.42
C GLU A 180 -10.90 21.94 15.29
N ARG A 181 -11.15 23.20 14.97
CA ARG A 181 -12.49 23.66 14.61
C ARG A 181 -12.72 23.45 13.12
N LYS A 182 -13.75 22.67 12.79
CA LYS A 182 -14.24 22.44 11.42
C LYS A 182 -15.66 22.97 11.27
N GLU A 183 -16.14 23.04 10.04
CA GLU A 183 -17.55 23.38 9.75
C GLU A 183 -18.50 22.38 10.40
N SER A 184 -18.12 21.11 10.45
CA SER A 184 -18.84 20.03 11.13
C SER A 184 -18.72 20.04 12.66
N GLY A 185 -18.19 21.11 13.26
CA GLY A 185 -17.92 21.20 14.71
C GLY A 185 -16.47 20.94 15.12
N LEU A 186 -16.26 20.72 16.41
CA LEU A 186 -14.94 20.46 17.00
C LEU A 186 -14.51 19.01 16.74
N LYS A 187 -13.29 18.83 16.24
CA LYS A 187 -12.68 17.52 16.03
C LYS A 187 -11.43 17.37 16.89
N THR A 188 -11.44 16.35 17.75
CA THR A 188 -10.27 15.97 18.55
C THR A 188 -9.53 14.82 17.88
N LEU A 189 -8.21 14.94 17.78
CA LEU A 189 -7.29 13.95 17.24
C LEU A 189 -6.19 13.66 18.25
N TYR A 190 -5.75 12.41 18.31
CA TYR A 190 -4.61 12.00 19.10
C TYR A 190 -3.48 11.51 18.18
N LEU A 191 -2.26 11.87 18.53
CA LEU A 191 -1.06 11.50 17.78
C LEU A 191 0.02 11.03 18.76
N LEU A 192 0.70 9.93 18.41
CA LEU A 192 1.93 9.50 19.06
C LEU A 192 3.13 9.77 18.15
N ASP A 193 4.20 10.28 18.73
CA ASP A 193 5.46 10.55 18.05
C ASP A 193 6.62 10.12 18.95
N THR A 194 7.58 9.39 18.41
CA THR A 194 8.74 8.92 19.16
C THR A 194 10.03 9.65 18.79
N LYS A 195 9.97 10.67 17.92
CA LYS A 195 11.14 11.41 17.41
C LYS A 195 11.07 12.91 17.66
N GLU A 196 9.90 13.51 17.54
CA GLU A 196 9.76 14.97 17.62
C GLU A 196 9.70 15.51 19.04
N ALA A 197 9.95 16.81 19.17
CA ALA A 197 9.76 17.57 20.40
C ALA A 197 8.33 18.10 20.54
N ALA A 198 7.88 18.26 21.79
CA ALA A 198 6.61 18.88 22.14
C ALA A 198 6.66 20.37 21.78
N SER A 199 6.32 20.70 20.54
CA SER A 199 6.53 22.04 19.99
C SER A 199 5.45 22.41 18.99
N LYS A 200 5.18 23.73 18.94
CA LYS A 200 4.33 24.38 17.94
C LYS A 200 5.25 25.14 16.97
N VAL A 201 4.91 25.12 15.70
CA VAL A 201 5.65 25.79 14.62
C VAL A 201 4.70 26.76 13.93
N PRO A 202 5.12 28.02 13.67
CA PRO A 202 4.32 28.96 12.90
C PRO A 202 4.21 28.48 11.45
N VAL A 203 2.98 28.39 10.95
CA VAL A 203 2.70 28.09 9.54
C VAL A 203 1.87 29.21 8.95
N ARG A 204 2.34 29.77 7.84
CA ARG A 204 1.60 30.79 7.09
C ARG A 204 0.33 30.15 6.50
N ARG A 205 -0.82 30.74 6.81
CA ARG A 205 -2.11 30.34 6.25
C ARG A 205 -2.82 31.57 5.72
N ILE A 206 -3.47 31.44 4.58
CA ILE A 206 -4.35 32.48 4.04
C ILE A 206 -5.70 32.30 4.74
N ALA A 207 -6.13 33.32 5.48
CA ALA A 207 -7.44 33.35 6.10
C ALA A 207 -8.54 33.56 5.04
N ARG A 208 -9.79 33.26 5.40
CA ARG A 208 -10.94 33.68 4.58
C ARG A 208 -10.92 35.21 4.51
N GLY A 209 -10.79 35.76 3.30
CA GLY A 209 -10.58 37.20 3.06
C GLY A 209 -9.18 37.59 2.56
N GLY A 210 -8.27 36.63 2.33
CA GLY A 210 -6.99 36.88 1.64
C GLY A 210 -5.84 37.34 2.53
N ALA A 211 -6.09 37.72 3.78
CA ALA A 211 -5.05 38.07 4.74
C ALA A 211 -4.20 36.84 5.13
N ALA A 212 -2.88 37.01 5.13
CA ALA A 212 -1.97 35.98 5.62
C ALA A 212 -1.86 36.06 7.15
N ALA A 213 -2.15 34.94 7.83
CA ALA A 213 -2.01 34.79 9.27
C ALA A 213 -1.00 33.69 9.59
N ALA A 214 -0.19 33.89 10.64
CA ALA A 214 0.65 32.85 11.20
C ALA A 214 -0.18 32.00 12.16
N VAL A 215 -0.39 30.72 11.83
CA VAL A 215 -1.11 29.76 12.68
C VAL A 215 -0.10 28.81 13.31
N GLN A 216 -0.14 28.69 14.63
CA GLN A 216 0.68 27.74 15.36
C GLN A 216 0.16 26.32 15.13
N LYS A 217 1.02 25.44 14.62
CA LYS A 217 0.67 24.03 14.35
C LYS A 217 1.62 23.09 15.08
N CYS A 218 1.09 21.97 15.56
CA CYS A 218 1.88 20.91 16.17
C CYS A 218 2.93 20.38 15.18
N ARG A 219 4.20 20.36 15.57
CA ARG A 219 5.32 19.89 14.74
C ARG A 219 5.11 18.46 14.25
N SER A 220 4.71 17.56 15.15
CA SER A 220 4.42 16.15 14.80
C SER A 220 3.28 16.02 13.80
N ALA A 221 2.25 16.87 13.89
CA ALA A 221 1.15 16.86 12.92
C ALA A 221 1.59 17.31 11.52
N LEU A 222 2.53 18.26 11.43
CA LEU A 222 3.12 18.68 10.16
C LEU A 222 3.95 17.55 9.53
N SER A 223 4.79 16.90 10.33
CA SER A 223 5.59 15.74 9.88
C SER A 223 4.69 14.60 9.40
N TYR A 224 3.64 14.30 10.18
CA TYR A 224 2.63 13.30 9.81
C TYR A 224 1.95 13.61 8.47
N ASN A 225 1.42 14.82 8.29
CA ASN A 225 0.73 15.21 7.06
C ASN A 225 1.66 15.19 5.84
N ARG A 226 2.95 15.51 6.01
CA ARG A 226 3.93 15.42 4.92
C ARG A 226 4.20 13.99 4.50
N CYS A 227 4.32 13.06 5.46
CA CYS A 227 4.87 11.74 5.20
C CYS A 227 3.83 10.62 5.05
N MET A 228 2.63 10.76 5.63
CA MET A 228 1.62 9.70 5.65
C MET A 228 1.06 9.37 4.25
N GLY A 229 1.06 10.31 3.31
CA GLY A 229 0.46 10.13 1.98
C GLY A 229 1.22 9.22 1.00
N GLY A 230 2.21 8.43 1.43
CA GLY A 230 3.05 7.60 0.55
C GLY A 230 2.23 6.59 -0.26
N VAL A 231 1.33 5.87 0.40
CA VAL A 231 0.44 4.88 -0.25
C VAL A 231 -0.59 5.56 -1.15
N ASP A 232 -1.17 6.69 -0.73
CA ASP A 232 -2.10 7.45 -1.57
C ASP A 232 -1.43 8.00 -2.83
N ARG A 233 -0.17 8.44 -2.75
CA ARG A 233 0.63 8.83 -3.92
C ARG A 233 0.86 7.66 -4.86
N MET A 234 1.16 6.47 -4.33
CA MET A 234 1.29 5.25 -5.12
C MET A 234 -0.03 4.96 -5.87
N ASP A 235 -1.15 4.91 -5.15
CA ASP A 235 -2.48 4.66 -5.72
C ASP A 235 -2.85 5.70 -6.80
N GLY A 236 -2.60 6.98 -6.52
CA GLY A 236 -2.87 8.10 -7.42
C GLY A 236 -2.07 8.00 -8.73
N HIS A 237 -0.77 7.72 -8.65
CA HIS A 237 0.08 7.57 -9.83
C HIS A 237 -0.28 6.37 -10.70
N MET A 238 -0.84 5.32 -10.10
CA MET A 238 -1.21 4.08 -10.80
C MET A 238 -2.55 4.19 -11.53
N GLN A 239 -3.42 5.11 -11.10
CA GLN A 239 -4.79 5.22 -11.58
C GLN A 239 -4.94 5.46 -13.10
N PRO A 240 -4.13 6.32 -13.76
CA PRO A 240 -4.26 6.55 -15.20
C PRO A 240 -3.81 5.37 -16.06
N TYR A 241 -3.01 4.47 -15.51
CA TYR A 241 -2.31 3.41 -16.27
C TYR A 241 -2.86 2.01 -16.00
N GLN A 242 -4.01 1.88 -15.31
CA GLN A 242 -4.51 0.59 -14.87
C GLN A 242 -4.67 -0.41 -16.04
N PRO A 243 -3.91 -1.52 -16.07
CA PRO A 243 -3.91 -2.46 -17.20
C PRO A 243 -5.13 -3.39 -17.17
N ALA A 244 -5.90 -3.35 -16.09
CA ALA A 244 -6.81 -4.43 -15.74
C ALA A 244 -8.14 -4.32 -16.50
N ARG A 245 -8.36 -5.28 -17.40
CA ARG A 245 -9.66 -5.51 -18.06
C ARG A 245 -10.64 -6.24 -17.14
N LYS A 246 -11.92 -6.25 -17.52
CA LYS A 246 -12.96 -7.05 -16.83
C LYS A 246 -12.58 -8.54 -16.93
N THR A 247 -12.39 -9.19 -15.79
CA THR A 247 -12.03 -10.61 -15.70
C THR A 247 -12.72 -11.27 -14.51
N ARG A 248 -12.98 -12.58 -14.63
CA ARG A 248 -13.45 -13.44 -13.52
C ARG A 248 -12.31 -14.02 -12.70
N LYS A 249 -11.05 -13.89 -13.15
CA LYS A 249 -9.86 -14.42 -12.49
C LYS A 249 -9.20 -13.33 -11.65
N TRP A 250 -9.46 -13.35 -10.35
CA TRP A 250 -8.98 -12.32 -9.42
C TRP A 250 -7.45 -12.21 -9.39
N PHE A 251 -6.74 -13.34 -9.45
CA PHE A 251 -5.28 -13.39 -9.38
C PHE A 251 -4.61 -12.74 -10.59
N LEU A 252 -5.23 -12.81 -11.79
CA LEU A 252 -4.74 -12.07 -12.95
C LEU A 252 -4.84 -10.56 -12.75
N LYS A 253 -5.92 -10.10 -12.10
CA LYS A 253 -6.11 -8.68 -11.83
C LYS A 253 -5.10 -8.16 -10.82
N LEU A 254 -4.85 -8.92 -9.75
CA LEU A 254 -3.83 -8.61 -8.77
C LEU A 254 -2.42 -8.67 -9.39
N GLY A 255 -2.11 -9.73 -10.13
CA GLY A 255 -0.80 -9.90 -10.77
C GLY A 255 -0.45 -8.77 -11.74
N LEU A 256 -1.38 -8.38 -12.61
CA LEU A 256 -1.16 -7.25 -13.54
C LEU A 256 -1.00 -5.91 -12.80
N HIS A 257 -1.73 -5.70 -11.71
CA HIS A 257 -1.57 -4.52 -10.86
C HIS A 257 -0.15 -4.48 -10.24
N LEU A 258 0.31 -5.60 -9.69
CA LEU A 258 1.66 -5.73 -9.14
C LEU A 258 2.75 -5.56 -10.21
N CYS A 259 2.56 -6.09 -11.42
CA CYS A 259 3.49 -5.87 -12.52
C CYS A 259 3.65 -4.40 -12.88
N LEU A 260 2.54 -3.66 -13.01
CA LEU A 260 2.61 -2.23 -13.26
C LEU A 260 3.30 -1.50 -12.09
N GLN A 261 3.05 -1.91 -10.85
CA GLN A 261 3.70 -1.33 -9.67
C GLN A 261 5.21 -1.59 -9.66
N MET A 262 5.67 -2.76 -10.11
CA MET A 262 7.09 -3.06 -10.28
C MET A 262 7.74 -2.14 -11.33
N VAL A 263 7.06 -1.92 -12.47
CA VAL A 263 7.54 -0.96 -13.49
C VAL A 263 7.59 0.46 -12.93
N ARG A 264 6.61 0.85 -12.09
CA ARG A 264 6.61 2.14 -11.39
C ARG A 264 7.78 2.26 -10.42
N ASN A 265 8.06 1.23 -9.63
CA ASN A 265 9.21 1.19 -8.75
C ASN A 265 10.53 1.32 -9.54
N ALA A 266 10.66 0.60 -10.66
CA ALA A 266 11.82 0.70 -11.54
C ALA A 266 11.99 2.12 -12.10
N TRP A 267 10.89 2.78 -12.49
CA TRP A 267 10.92 4.18 -12.92
C TRP A 267 11.39 5.14 -11.82
N ILE A 268 10.94 4.94 -10.57
CA ILE A 268 11.39 5.76 -9.44
C ILE A 268 12.91 5.62 -9.25
N VAL A 269 13.44 4.39 -9.30
CA VAL A 269 14.88 4.14 -9.22
C VAL A 269 15.61 4.81 -10.40
N TYR A 270 15.09 4.66 -11.62
CA TYR A 270 15.64 5.31 -12.81
C TYR A 270 15.72 6.84 -12.65
N CYS A 271 14.67 7.47 -12.12
CA CYS A 271 14.67 8.91 -11.85
C CYS A 271 15.69 9.30 -10.78
N LYS A 272 15.84 8.50 -9.72
CA LYS A 272 16.86 8.72 -8.68
C LYS A 272 18.29 8.60 -9.22
N CYS A 273 18.49 7.79 -10.26
CA CYS A 273 19.77 7.69 -10.98
C CYS A 273 19.96 8.78 -12.06
N GLY A 274 19.18 9.87 -12.04
CA GLY A 274 19.29 11.00 -12.99
C GLY A 274 18.46 10.87 -14.26
N GLY A 275 17.64 9.83 -14.36
CA GLY A 275 16.76 9.61 -15.50
C GLY A 275 15.64 10.66 -15.62
N ARG A 276 15.46 11.23 -16.82
CA ARG A 276 14.52 12.34 -17.08
C ARG A 276 13.22 11.95 -17.80
N LYS A 277 13.02 10.67 -18.11
CA LYS A 277 11.80 10.21 -18.81
C LYS A 277 10.61 10.36 -17.88
N VAL A 278 9.52 10.94 -18.37
CA VAL A 278 8.21 10.84 -17.71
C VAL A 278 7.74 9.37 -17.67
N PHE A 279 6.92 9.01 -16.70
CA PHE A 279 6.55 7.61 -16.46
C PHE A 279 5.93 6.92 -17.68
N VAL A 280 5.05 7.58 -18.43
CA VAL A 280 4.45 7.02 -19.64
C VAL A 280 5.50 6.63 -20.69
N LYS A 281 6.54 7.45 -20.87
CA LYS A 281 7.64 7.15 -21.80
C LYS A 281 8.54 6.03 -21.31
N PHE A 282 8.74 5.94 -20.00
CA PHE A 282 9.44 4.80 -19.41
C PHE A 282 8.64 3.50 -19.54
N LEU A 283 7.32 3.57 -19.34
CA LEU A 283 6.42 2.43 -19.49
C LEU A 283 6.38 1.96 -20.96
N GLU A 284 6.25 2.87 -21.93
CA GLU A 284 6.33 2.55 -23.36
C GLU A 284 7.65 1.85 -23.71
N ALA A 285 8.79 2.37 -23.24
CA ALA A 285 10.09 1.76 -23.45
C ALA A 285 10.18 0.36 -22.81
N SER A 286 9.69 0.21 -21.58
CA SER A 286 9.67 -1.07 -20.86
C SER A 286 8.82 -2.12 -21.60
N ILE A 287 7.68 -1.71 -22.17
CA ILE A 287 6.81 -2.59 -22.95
C ILE A 287 7.51 -3.02 -24.24
N ARG A 288 8.15 -2.10 -24.97
CA ARG A 288 8.89 -2.43 -26.20
C ARG A 288 9.99 -3.44 -25.95
N GLU A 289 10.80 -3.21 -24.92
CA GLU A 289 11.87 -4.13 -24.51
C GLU A 289 11.33 -5.50 -24.10
N PHE A 290 10.24 -5.52 -23.33
CA PHE A 290 9.61 -6.77 -22.91
C PHE A 290 9.08 -7.58 -24.11
N VAL A 291 8.47 -6.92 -25.10
CA VAL A 291 7.98 -7.58 -26.32
C VAL A 291 9.13 -8.08 -27.20
N GLN A 292 10.24 -7.34 -27.28
CA GLN A 292 11.42 -7.76 -28.05
C GLN A 292 12.10 -8.97 -27.41
N SER A 293 12.32 -8.94 -26.10
CA SER A 293 13.00 -10.01 -25.34
C SER A 293 12.19 -11.31 -25.23
N THR A 294 10.86 -11.22 -25.11
CA THR A 294 9.99 -12.41 -25.05
C THR A 294 9.54 -12.92 -26.43
N GLY A 295 9.87 -12.16 -27.48
CA GLY A 295 9.33 -12.31 -28.82
C GLY A 295 7.85 -11.93 -28.90
N MET A 296 7.36 -11.53 -30.09
CA MET A 296 5.93 -11.68 -30.36
C MET A 296 5.58 -13.13 -30.08
N SER A 297 4.45 -13.42 -29.42
CA SER A 297 3.97 -14.76 -29.02
C SER A 297 3.75 -15.78 -30.17
N ARG A 298 4.49 -15.67 -31.27
CA ARG A 298 4.29 -16.26 -32.59
C ARG A 298 4.94 -17.62 -32.83
N ARG A 299 5.71 -18.21 -31.91
CA ARG A 299 6.26 -19.56 -32.18
C ARG A 299 5.48 -20.71 -31.55
N ARG A 300 4.86 -20.55 -30.38
CA ARG A 300 4.09 -21.66 -29.77
C ARG A 300 2.67 -21.80 -30.31
N ALA A 301 2.00 -20.70 -30.65
CA ALA A 301 0.66 -20.76 -31.26
C ALA A 301 0.72 -21.21 -32.74
N ALA A 302 1.75 -20.81 -33.49
CA ALA A 302 1.90 -21.23 -34.89
C ALA A 302 2.27 -22.71 -35.02
N ALA A 303 3.16 -23.24 -34.16
CA ALA A 303 3.48 -24.67 -34.13
C ALA A 303 2.28 -25.53 -33.67
N ALA A 304 1.50 -25.05 -32.68
CA ALA A 304 0.28 -25.74 -32.27
C ALA A 304 -0.83 -25.67 -33.34
N ALA A 305 -0.94 -24.56 -34.08
CA ALA A 305 -1.89 -24.43 -35.19
C ALA A 305 -1.49 -25.22 -36.45
N GLN A 306 -0.19 -25.53 -36.63
CA GLN A 306 0.28 -26.42 -37.70
C GLN A 306 0.16 -27.90 -37.32
N ALA A 307 0.19 -28.25 -36.02
CA ALA A 307 0.02 -29.63 -35.55
C ALA A 307 -1.44 -30.11 -35.56
N PHE A 308 -2.42 -29.19 -35.44
CA PHE A 308 -3.83 -29.48 -35.63
C PHE A 308 -4.24 -29.02 -37.04
N GLY A 309 -4.14 -29.94 -38.01
CA GLY A 309 -4.50 -29.70 -39.41
C GLY A 309 -5.83 -28.96 -39.56
N GLN A 310 -5.94 -28.10 -40.57
CA GLN A 310 -7.06 -27.19 -40.86
C GLN A 310 -8.43 -27.69 -40.37
N VAL A 311 -8.79 -27.38 -39.12
CA VAL A 311 -10.17 -27.57 -38.66
C VAL A 311 -10.87 -26.24 -38.83
N SER A 312 -11.86 -26.22 -39.73
CA SER A 312 -12.73 -25.06 -39.94
C SER A 312 -13.26 -24.54 -38.58
N PRO A 313 -13.30 -23.21 -38.37
CA PRO A 313 -13.82 -22.64 -37.14
C PRO A 313 -15.27 -23.13 -36.93
N HIS A 314 -15.52 -23.83 -35.83
CA HIS A 314 -16.86 -24.23 -35.45
C HIS A 314 -17.43 -23.22 -34.45
N PHE A 315 -18.62 -22.70 -34.72
CA PHE A 315 -19.27 -21.71 -33.88
C PHE A 315 -20.26 -22.39 -32.92
N PRO A 316 -20.43 -21.85 -31.70
CA PRO A 316 -21.45 -22.35 -30.78
C PRO A 316 -22.84 -22.27 -31.42
N MET A 317 -23.53 -23.40 -31.49
CA MET A 317 -24.91 -23.46 -31.98
C MET A 317 -25.86 -23.63 -30.80
N ARG A 318 -26.99 -22.92 -30.82
CA ARG A 318 -28.05 -23.13 -29.82
C ARG A 318 -28.74 -24.47 -30.12
N ILE A 319 -28.75 -25.34 -29.12
CA ILE A 319 -29.48 -26.61 -29.17
C ILE A 319 -30.85 -26.36 -28.54
N ALA A 320 -31.91 -26.65 -29.29
CA ALA A 320 -33.28 -26.51 -28.79
C ALA A 320 -33.52 -27.48 -27.62
N ALA A 321 -34.18 -26.99 -26.57
CA ALA A 321 -34.55 -27.79 -25.41
C ALA A 321 -35.50 -28.91 -25.82
N ARG A 322 -35.35 -30.08 -25.18
CA ARG A 322 -36.29 -31.19 -25.26
C ARG A 322 -36.90 -31.38 -23.87
N GLU A 323 -38.10 -31.93 -23.78
CA GLU A 323 -38.79 -32.16 -22.49
C GLU A 323 -37.93 -32.98 -21.50
N SER A 324 -37.16 -33.95 -22.00
CA SER A 324 -36.24 -34.76 -21.18
C SER A 324 -34.92 -34.07 -20.81
N GLN A 325 -34.56 -32.97 -21.48
CA GLN A 325 -33.32 -32.23 -21.23
C GLN A 325 -33.52 -30.73 -21.49
N PRO A 326 -33.98 -29.96 -20.47
CA PRO A 326 -34.30 -28.54 -20.63
C PRO A 326 -33.05 -27.66 -20.87
N ARG A 327 -31.85 -28.19 -20.65
CA ARG A 327 -30.57 -27.50 -20.94
C ARG A 327 -29.62 -28.44 -21.69
N PRO A 328 -29.87 -28.69 -22.99
CA PRO A 328 -29.08 -29.64 -23.75
C PRO A 328 -27.67 -29.09 -23.99
N THR A 329 -26.68 -29.92 -23.70
CA THR A 329 -25.27 -29.65 -24.00
C THR A 329 -24.70 -30.83 -24.78
N LYS A 330 -24.03 -30.57 -25.89
CA LYS A 330 -23.23 -31.57 -26.61
C LYS A 330 -21.76 -31.20 -26.47
N ARG A 331 -20.91 -32.21 -26.28
CA ARG A 331 -19.46 -32.01 -26.33
C ARG A 331 -19.08 -31.68 -27.76
N CYS A 332 -18.17 -30.73 -27.92
CA CYS A 332 -17.64 -30.43 -29.24
C CYS A 332 -16.90 -31.68 -29.74
N ARG A 333 -17.29 -32.20 -30.91
CA ARG A 333 -16.68 -33.37 -31.54
C ARG A 333 -15.23 -33.15 -32.00
N VAL A 334 -14.78 -31.89 -31.96
CA VAL A 334 -13.44 -31.45 -32.37
C VAL A 334 -12.56 -31.15 -31.15
N CYS A 335 -13.12 -30.67 -30.04
CA CYS A 335 -12.36 -30.29 -28.84
C CYS A 335 -12.37 -31.35 -27.73
N TYR A 336 -13.13 -32.43 -27.93
CA TYR A 336 -13.24 -33.58 -27.05
C TYR A 336 -12.87 -34.82 -27.84
#